data_AF-A0A1Q9XZK2-F1
#
_entry.id   AF-A0A1Q9XZK2-F1
#
_cell.length_a   1.000
_cell.length_b   1.000
_cell.length_c   1.000
_cell.angle_alpha   90.00
_cell.angle_beta   90.00
_cell.angle_gamma   90.00
#
_symmetry.space_group_name_H-M   'P 1'
#
loop_
_entity.id
_entity.type
_entity.pdbx_description
1 polymer ?
#
loop_
_entity_poly.entity_id
_entity_poly.type
_entity_poly.pdbx_seq_one_letter_code
_entity_poly.pdbx_strand_id
1 'polypeptide(L)'
;MNWDRPDPFTIDLLVGSEDIDGLGHANNAVYVTWLERCAWRHSQSLGLDLVEYRRLDRAMAVVRHEIDYLSSAYEGQALQIGTWIVESDQRLKMDRCFQLIRPQDGATLLRARTTFVCIELSSGRPKRMPAEFIEGYGRALLPA
;
A
#
# COMPACT_ATOMS: atom_id res chain seq x y z
N MET A 1 14.88 4.51 11.49
CA MET A 1 14.73 3.95 10.14
C MET A 1 14.76 5.09 9.14
N ASN A 2 15.33 4.86 7.95
CA ASN A 2 15.55 5.90 6.94
C ASN A 2 14.34 6.02 6.00
N TRP A 3 13.21 6.47 6.54
CA TRP A 3 11.99 6.69 5.77
C TRP A 3 12.11 7.94 4.88
N ASP A 4 11.63 7.85 3.65
CA ASP A 4 11.62 8.97 2.70
C ASP A 4 10.62 10.07 3.11
N ARG A 5 9.64 9.76 3.98
CA ARG A 5 8.59 10.66 4.46
C ARG A 5 8.28 10.43 5.94
N PRO A 6 7.81 11.46 6.68
CA PRO A 6 7.49 11.33 8.10
C PRO A 6 6.27 10.44 8.32
N ASP A 7 6.14 9.90 9.53
CA ASP A 7 4.94 9.23 10.06
C ASP A 7 4.28 8.20 9.11
N PRO A 8 5.02 7.22 8.54
CA PRO A 8 4.39 6.16 7.77
C PRO A 8 3.37 5.37 8.59
N PHE A 9 2.30 4.95 7.92
CA PHE A 9 1.61 3.75 8.38
C PHE A 9 2.48 2.54 8.05
N THR A 10 2.88 1.77 9.05
CA THR A 10 3.79 0.63 8.88
C THR A 10 3.14 -0.70 9.22
N ILE A 11 3.57 -1.76 8.53
CA ILE A 11 3.38 -3.14 8.99
C ILE A 11 4.70 -3.89 8.95
N ASP A 12 4.86 -4.82 9.88
CA ASP A 12 5.98 -5.76 9.90
C ASP A 12 5.67 -6.96 9.01
N LEU A 13 6.72 -7.46 8.35
CA LEU A 13 6.70 -8.61 7.46
C LEU A 13 7.83 -9.56 7.84
N LEU A 14 7.59 -10.85 7.71
CA LEU A 14 8.60 -11.89 7.76
C LEU A 14 8.58 -12.60 6.41
N VAL A 15 9.71 -12.64 5.72
CA VAL A 15 9.83 -13.30 4.42
C VAL A 15 9.75 -14.81 4.63
N GLY A 16 8.69 -15.42 4.11
CA GLY A 16 8.46 -16.86 4.18
C GLY A 16 9.19 -17.62 3.07
N SER A 17 9.17 -18.95 3.12
CA SER A 17 9.73 -19.79 2.06
C SER A 17 8.87 -19.72 0.79
N GLU A 18 7.57 -19.47 0.92
CA GLU A 18 6.62 -19.26 -0.16
C GLU A 18 6.88 -17.97 -0.97
N ASP A 19 7.61 -17.02 -0.37
CA ASP A 19 7.95 -15.76 -1.01
C ASP A 19 9.12 -15.91 -1.99
N ILE A 20 9.93 -16.97 -1.85
CA ILE A 20 11.19 -17.18 -2.56
C ILE A 20 10.97 -17.95 -3.86
N ASP A 21 11.54 -17.46 -4.96
CA ASP A 21 11.52 -18.18 -6.24
C ASP A 21 12.81 -18.98 -6.49
N GLY A 22 12.88 -19.63 -7.66
CA GLY A 22 14.01 -20.47 -8.05
C GLY A 22 15.36 -19.75 -8.16
N LEU A 23 15.40 -18.42 -8.07
CA LEU A 23 16.63 -17.62 -8.04
C LEU A 23 17.15 -17.38 -6.61
N GLY A 24 16.43 -17.85 -5.58
CA GLY A 24 16.88 -17.80 -4.19
C GLY A 24 16.64 -16.46 -3.48
N HIS A 25 15.78 -15.61 -4.03
CA HIS A 25 15.32 -14.38 -3.39
C HIS A 25 13.81 -14.24 -3.56
N ALA A 26 13.20 -13.28 -2.84
CA ALA A 26 11.78 -13.03 -2.96
C ALA A 26 11.40 -12.72 -4.42
N ASN A 27 10.33 -13.35 -4.91
CA ASN A 27 9.82 -13.10 -6.25
C ASN A 27 9.30 -11.66 -6.36
N ASN A 28 9.49 -11.02 -7.52
CA ASN A 28 9.04 -9.64 -7.72
C ASN A 28 7.52 -9.44 -7.48
N ALA A 29 6.67 -10.42 -7.81
CA ALA A 29 5.23 -10.35 -7.58
C ALA A 29 4.85 -10.32 -6.09
N VAL A 30 5.65 -10.95 -5.22
CA VAL A 30 5.42 -10.98 -3.78
C VAL A 30 5.53 -9.58 -3.17
N TYR A 31 6.43 -8.74 -3.69
CA TYR A 31 6.51 -7.34 -3.25
C TYR A 31 5.20 -6.60 -3.50
N VAL A 32 4.53 -6.85 -4.64
CA VAL A 32 3.21 -6.27 -4.94
C VAL A 32 2.17 -6.72 -3.91
N THR A 33 2.17 -8.00 -3.55
CA THR A 33 1.32 -8.54 -2.47
C THR A 33 1.58 -7.82 -1.14
N TRP A 34 2.84 -7.52 -0.81
CA TRP A 34 3.19 -6.77 0.40
C TRP A 34 2.71 -5.32 0.34
N LEU A 35 2.83 -4.64 -0.81
CA LEU A 35 2.28 -3.30 -1.03
C LEU A 35 0.76 -3.27 -0.77
N GLU A 36 0.03 -4.21 -1.37
CA GLU A 36 -1.42 -4.33 -1.22
C GLU A 36 -1.82 -4.63 0.23
N ARG A 37 -1.12 -5.54 0.89
CA ARG A 37 -1.34 -5.85 2.31
C ARG A 37 -1.16 -4.61 3.18
N CYS A 38 -0.10 -3.83 2.96
CA CYS A 38 0.15 -2.58 3.69
C CYS A 38 -0.95 -1.55 3.42
N ALA A 39 -1.32 -1.35 2.16
CA ALA A 39 -2.38 -0.43 1.76
C ALA A 39 -3.72 -0.79 2.43
N TRP A 40 -4.08 -2.08 2.41
CA TRP A 40 -5.32 -2.58 3.01
C TRP A 40 -5.34 -2.40 4.53
N ARG A 41 -4.24 -2.74 5.22
CA ARG A 41 -4.11 -2.54 6.67
C ARG A 41 -4.23 -1.08 7.06
N HIS A 42 -3.71 -0.17 6.21
CA HIS A 42 -3.89 1.26 6.41
C HIS A 42 -5.36 1.67 6.20
N SER A 43 -6.04 1.21 5.16
CA SER A 43 -7.47 1.49 4.99
C SER A 43 -8.29 1.01 6.21
N GLN A 44 -8.01 -0.18 6.72
CA GLN A 44 -8.67 -0.70 7.93
C GLN A 44 -8.43 0.17 9.16
N SER A 45 -7.20 0.67 9.37
CA SER A 45 -6.90 1.53 10.53
C SER A 45 -7.60 2.90 10.46
N LEU A 46 -7.98 3.34 9.26
CA LEU A 46 -8.78 4.54 9.02
C LEU A 46 -10.30 4.29 9.14
N GLY A 47 -10.72 3.07 9.52
CA GLY A 47 -12.13 2.68 9.61
C GLY A 47 -12.75 2.31 8.27
N LEU A 48 -11.94 2.09 7.23
CA LEU A 48 -12.38 1.75 5.87
C LEU A 48 -12.05 0.29 5.56
N ASP A 49 -12.73 -0.63 6.25
CA ASP A 49 -12.56 -2.08 6.08
C ASP A 49 -13.49 -2.67 5.00
N LEU A 50 -13.51 -4.00 4.88
CA LEU A 50 -14.31 -4.69 3.87
C LEU A 50 -15.82 -4.57 4.13
N VAL A 51 -16.23 -4.39 5.39
CA VAL A 51 -17.63 -4.19 5.75
C VAL A 51 -18.09 -2.83 5.25
N GLU A 52 -17.31 -1.78 5.50
CA GLU A 52 -17.62 -0.43 5.04
C GLU A 52 -17.57 -0.32 3.51
N TYR A 53 -16.58 -0.95 2.88
CA TYR A 53 -16.50 -1.03 1.41
C TYR A 53 -17.77 -1.64 0.80
N ARG A 54 -18.24 -2.77 1.36
CA ARG A 54 -19.47 -3.44 0.89
C ARG A 54 -20.71 -2.62 1.20
N ARG A 55 -20.82 -2.04 2.40
CA ARG A 55 -21.95 -1.19 2.82
C ARG A 55 -22.12 0.01 1.89
N LEU A 56 -21.01 0.62 1.47
CA LEU A 56 -20.98 1.80 0.61
C LEU A 56 -21.07 1.48 -0.88
N ASP A 57 -20.92 0.20 -1.24
CA ASP A 57 -20.71 -0.26 -2.61
C ASP A 57 -19.53 0.47 -3.27
N ARG A 58 -18.39 0.55 -2.55
CA ARG A 58 -17.19 1.28 -2.98
C ARG A 58 -15.92 0.51 -2.68
N ALA A 59 -14.95 0.63 -3.58
CA ALA A 59 -13.58 0.16 -3.37
C ALA A 59 -12.55 1.08 -4.03
N MET A 60 -11.30 0.96 -3.61
CA MET A 60 -10.16 1.61 -4.26
C MET A 60 -9.42 0.56 -5.09
N ALA A 61 -9.62 0.58 -6.41
CA ALA A 61 -8.96 -0.33 -7.33
C ALA A 61 -7.63 0.26 -7.81
N VAL A 62 -6.58 -0.57 -7.87
CA VAL A 62 -5.30 -0.17 -8.43
C VAL A 62 -5.43 -0.01 -9.94
N VAL A 63 -4.90 1.09 -10.49
CA VAL A 63 -4.82 1.31 -11.95
C VAL A 63 -3.38 1.44 -12.46
N ARG A 64 -2.42 1.68 -11.57
CA ARG A 64 -0.99 1.73 -11.93
C ARG A 64 -0.11 1.49 -10.70
N HIS A 65 0.96 0.73 -10.89
CA HIS A 65 2.12 0.72 -10.02
C HIS A 65 3.34 1.28 -10.77
N GLU A 66 4.18 2.00 -10.06
CA GLU A 66 5.55 2.37 -10.44
C GLU A 66 6.44 1.85 -9.31
N ILE A 67 7.36 0.92 -9.61
CA ILE A 67 8.13 0.19 -8.59
C ILE A 67 9.60 0.19 -8.98
N ASP A 68 10.43 0.65 -8.04
CA ASP A 68 11.87 0.53 -8.09
C ASP A 68 12.32 -0.57 -7.12
N TYR A 69 12.93 -1.63 -7.65
CA TYR A 69 13.56 -2.70 -6.87
C TYR A 69 15.03 -2.35 -6.66
N LEU A 70 15.40 -2.07 -5.41
CA LEU A 70 16.73 -1.55 -5.06
C LEU A 70 17.62 -2.62 -4.43
N SER A 71 17.04 -3.58 -3.72
CA SER A 71 17.74 -4.70 -3.12
C SER A 71 16.80 -5.88 -2.88
N SER A 72 17.35 -7.09 -2.87
CA SER A 72 16.59 -8.32 -2.69
C SER A 72 16.32 -8.64 -1.22
N ALA A 73 15.11 -9.15 -0.96
CA ALA A 73 14.71 -9.82 0.27
C ALA A 73 15.02 -11.33 0.19
N TYR A 74 15.35 -11.92 1.34
CA TYR A 74 15.68 -13.34 1.48
C TYR A 74 14.86 -13.98 2.61
N GLU A 75 14.71 -15.30 2.55
CA GLU A 75 13.96 -16.08 3.54
C GLU A 75 14.41 -15.78 4.98
N GLY A 76 13.44 -15.67 5.88
CA GLY A 76 13.69 -15.41 7.30
C GLY A 76 14.07 -13.96 7.63
N GLN A 77 14.20 -13.07 6.64
CA GLN A 77 14.42 -11.65 6.91
C GLN A 77 13.16 -10.99 7.47
N ALA A 78 13.32 -10.23 8.55
CA ALA A 78 12.33 -9.29 9.01
C ALA A 78 12.42 -8.02 8.16
N LEU A 79 11.27 -7.56 7.65
CA LEU A 79 11.14 -6.34 6.87
C LEU A 79 10.05 -5.47 7.47
N GLN A 80 10.11 -4.17 7.23
CA GLN A 80 9.03 -3.24 7.56
C GLN A 80 8.66 -2.46 6.31
N ILE A 81 7.37 -2.44 5.97
CA ILE A 81 6.83 -1.66 4.86
C ILE A 81 6.04 -0.48 5.41
N GLY A 82 6.33 0.70 4.87
CA GLY A 82 5.60 1.94 5.14
C GLY A 82 4.78 2.37 3.93
N THR A 83 3.64 3.02 4.18
CA THR A 83 2.82 3.67 3.15
C THR A 83 2.36 5.06 3.58
N TRP A 84 2.19 5.95 2.60
CA TRP A 84 1.65 7.30 2.76
C TRP A 84 0.64 7.57 1.67
N ILE A 85 -0.44 8.28 1.99
CA ILE A 85 -1.31 8.87 0.98
C ILE A 85 -0.70 10.23 0.63
N VAL A 86 -0.24 10.37 -0.60
CA VAL A 86 0.54 11.54 -1.04
C VAL A 86 -0.28 12.50 -1.89
N GLU A 87 -1.28 11.98 -2.61
CA GLU A 87 -2.19 12.79 -3.42
C GLU A 87 -3.59 12.20 -3.37
N SER A 88 -4.60 13.06 -3.38
CA SER A 88 -6.00 12.68 -3.55
C SER A 88 -6.75 13.85 -4.16
N ASP A 89 -7.52 13.60 -5.22
CA ASP A 89 -8.44 14.59 -5.77
C ASP A 89 -9.75 14.69 -4.96
N GLN A 90 -9.86 13.91 -3.87
CA GLN A 90 -11.03 13.77 -3.00
C GLN A 90 -12.31 13.44 -3.77
N ARG A 91 -12.19 12.84 -4.96
CA ARG A 91 -13.30 12.59 -5.87
C ARG A 91 -13.24 11.18 -6.45
N LEU A 92 -12.16 10.81 -7.12
CA LEU A 92 -11.99 9.52 -7.79
C LEU A 92 -10.61 8.92 -7.57
N LYS A 93 -9.55 9.71 -7.60
CA LYS A 93 -8.18 9.23 -7.66
C LYS A 93 -7.43 9.51 -6.36
N MET A 94 -6.58 8.55 -5.97
CA MET A 94 -5.67 8.69 -4.83
C MET A 94 -4.35 7.97 -5.15
N ASP A 95 -3.24 8.61 -4.83
CA ASP A 95 -1.91 8.03 -4.99
C ASP A 95 -1.29 7.75 -3.61
N ARG A 96 -0.65 6.59 -3.51
CA ARG A 96 0.12 6.18 -2.34
C ARG A 96 1.58 5.98 -2.70
N CYS A 97 2.47 6.44 -1.85
CA CYS A 97 3.87 6.05 -1.88
C CYS A 97 4.12 4.91 -0.88
N PHE A 98 5.11 4.08 -1.17
CA PHE A 98 5.55 2.97 -0.34
C PHE A 98 7.07 2.91 -0.28
N GLN A 99 7.56 2.43 0.85
CA GLN A 99 8.96 2.09 1.02
C GLN A 99 9.05 0.81 1.85
N LEU A 100 9.92 -0.11 1.43
CA LEU A 100 10.23 -1.34 2.15
C LEU A 100 11.66 -1.26 2.68
N ILE A 101 11.81 -1.40 3.99
CA ILE A 101 13.11 -1.30 4.68
C ILE A 101 13.38 -2.62 5.40
N ARG A 102 14.64 -3.07 5.35
CA ARG A 102 15.15 -4.13 6.23
C ARG A 102 15.68 -3.49 7.52
N PRO A 103 15.05 -3.71 8.69
CA PRO A 103 15.45 -3.03 9.92
C PRO A 103 16.87 -3.38 10.40
N GLN A 104 17.38 -4.57 10.07
CA GLN A 104 18.69 -5.05 10.51
C GLN A 104 19.85 -4.12 10.11
N ASP A 105 19.79 -3.55 8.91
CA ASP A 105 20.84 -2.68 8.35
C ASP A 105 20.30 -1.34 7.84
N GLY A 106 18.98 -1.12 7.91
CA GLY A 106 18.32 0.09 7.43
C GLY A 106 18.27 0.20 5.90
N ALA A 107 18.61 -0.86 5.17
CA ALA A 107 18.60 -0.85 3.72
C ALA A 107 17.17 -0.69 3.17
N THR A 108 16.99 0.20 2.19
CA THR A 108 15.74 0.27 1.43
C THR A 108 15.79 -0.76 0.30
N LEU A 109 14.83 -1.67 0.29
CA LEU A 109 14.74 -2.75 -0.70
C LEU A 109 13.84 -2.35 -1.87
N LEU A 110 12.80 -1.56 -1.61
CA LEU A 110 11.82 -1.16 -2.63
C LEU A 110 11.27 0.23 -2.35
N ARG A 111 11.03 0.98 -3.43
CA ARG A 111 10.19 2.17 -3.46
C ARG A 111 9.07 1.96 -4.45
N ALA A 112 7.87 2.41 -4.13
CA ALA A 112 6.77 2.34 -5.08
C ALA A 112 5.82 3.53 -4.96
N ARG A 113 5.17 3.83 -6.09
CA ARG A 113 3.97 4.67 -6.14
C ARG A 113 2.83 3.86 -6.75
N THR A 114 1.69 3.84 -6.08
CA THR A 114 0.48 3.16 -6.55
C THR A 114 -0.64 4.16 -6.72
N THR A 115 -1.23 4.17 -7.90
CA THR A 115 -2.40 4.98 -8.22
C THR A 115 -3.66 4.13 -8.08
N PHE A 116 -4.62 4.64 -7.34
CA PHE A 116 -5.93 4.03 -7.12
C PHE A 116 -7.05 4.88 -7.71
N VAL A 117 -8.10 4.22 -8.17
CA VAL A 117 -9.37 4.84 -8.57
C VAL A 117 -10.51 4.23 -7.76
N CYS A 118 -11.41 5.08 -7.27
CA CYS A 118 -12.62 4.66 -6.60
C CYS A 118 -13.60 4.07 -7.62
N ILE A 119 -14.06 2.85 -7.33
CA ILE A 119 -15.01 2.11 -8.16
C ILE A 119 -16.25 1.74 -7.34
N GLU A 120 -17.34 1.50 -8.04
CA GLU A 120 -18.49 0.79 -7.52
C GLU A 120 -18.19 -0.73 -7.50
N LEU A 121 -18.37 -1.41 -6.37
CA LEU A 121 -18.04 -2.83 -6.26
C LEU A 121 -18.98 -3.70 -7.10
N SER A 122 -20.27 -3.36 -7.14
CA SER A 122 -21.29 -4.11 -7.87
C SER A 122 -21.10 -4.12 -9.38
N SER A 123 -20.55 -3.03 -9.96
CA SER A 123 -20.37 -2.90 -11.41
C SER A 123 -18.92 -2.86 -11.88
N GLY A 124 -17.95 -2.67 -10.97
CA GLY A 124 -16.55 -2.45 -11.29
C GLY A 124 -16.25 -1.11 -11.96
N ARG A 125 -17.25 -0.22 -12.11
CA ARG A 125 -17.09 1.05 -12.83
C ARG A 125 -16.59 2.16 -11.92
N PRO A 126 -15.80 3.12 -12.45
CA PRO A 126 -15.40 4.30 -11.68
C PRO A 126 -16.60 5.04 -11.09
N LYS A 127 -16.56 5.32 -9.79
CA LYS A 127 -17.62 6.02 -9.06
C LYS A 127 -17.01 6.89 -7.98
N ARG A 128 -17.63 8.06 -7.74
CA ARG A 128 -17.09 9.03 -6.78
C ARG A 128 -16.94 8.43 -5.38
N MET A 129 -15.88 8.86 -4.70
CA MET A 129 -15.66 8.58 -3.30
C MET A 129 -16.85 9.08 -2.46
N PRO A 130 -17.38 8.27 -1.55
CA PRO A 130 -18.36 8.70 -0.56
C PRO A 130 -17.68 9.57 0.50
N ALA A 131 -18.48 10.27 1.31
CA ALA A 131 -17.98 11.17 2.35
C ALA A 131 -17.04 10.45 3.32
N GLU A 132 -17.35 9.21 3.68
CA GLU A 132 -16.55 8.38 4.58
C GLU A 132 -15.15 8.10 4.02
N PHE A 133 -15.00 7.92 2.70
CA PHE A 133 -13.70 7.72 2.08
C PHE A 133 -12.90 9.03 2.05
N ILE A 134 -13.56 10.14 1.69
CA ILE A 134 -12.94 11.46 1.66
C ILE A 134 -12.42 11.82 3.05
N GLU A 135 -13.25 11.62 4.07
CA GLU A 135 -12.88 11.91 5.45
C GLU A 135 -11.81 10.94 5.96
N GLY A 136 -11.99 9.63 5.80
CA GLY A 136 -11.05 8.61 6.28
C GLY A 136 -9.67 8.76 5.65
N TYR A 137 -9.59 8.84 4.32
CA TYR A 137 -8.30 9.03 3.63
C TYR A 137 -7.75 10.44 3.79
N GLY A 138 -8.60 11.46 3.88
CA GLY A 138 -8.19 12.85 4.10
C GLY A 138 -7.41 13.04 5.40
N ARG A 139 -7.75 12.30 6.47
CA ARG A 139 -7.00 12.33 7.74
C ARG A 139 -5.56 11.83 7.63
N ALA A 140 -5.26 10.99 6.63
CA ALA A 140 -3.95 10.41 6.39
C ALA A 140 -3.24 10.96 5.14
N LEU A 141 -3.85 11.94 4.47
CA LEU A 141 -3.26 12.65 3.35
C LEU A 141 -2.14 13.54 3.88
N LEU A 142 -0.93 13.38 3.34
CA LEU A 142 0.19 14.25 3.69
C LEU A 142 -0.08 15.69 3.23
N PRO A 143 0.40 16.69 3.99
CA PRO A 143 0.39 18.08 3.54
C PRO A 143 1.14 18.21 2.21
N ALA A 144 0.64 19.09 1.35
CA ALA A 144 1.31 19.48 0.11
C ALA A 144 2.63 20.21 0.36
#